data_AF-A0A7S3UWX7-F1
#
_entry.id   AF-A0A7S3UWX7-F1
#
_cell.length_a   1.000
_cell.length_b   1.000
_cell.length_c   1.000
_cell.angle_alpha   90.00
_cell.angle_beta   90.00
_cell.angle_gamma   90.00
#
_symmetry.space_group_name_H-M   'P 1'
#
loop_
_entity.id
_entity.type
_entity.pdbx_description
1 polymer ?
#
loop_
_entity_poly.entity_id
_entity_poly.type
_entity_poly.pdbx_seq_one_letter_code
_entity_poly.pdbx_strand_id
1 'polypeptide(L)'
;GAPEDAWLTQKPLQRLELWTLREYLRAEFQCLESALPFEYDFERVVDDFVFLCFFVGNDFLPHLPSLDIRDGALDFLFNVYKRCLPGMGGYLTNPGGEVNLAHVDQILREVGAIEDEVFRRRKEAERREEHRREQYKRQQKQGGADRMAAM
;
A
#
# COMPACT_ATOMS: atom_id res chain seq x y z
N GLY A 1 26.68 -9.15 38.69
CA GLY A 1 26.49 -8.94 37.25
C GLY A 1 25.02 -8.77 37.00
N ALA A 2 24.61 -7.72 36.28
CA ALA A 2 23.23 -7.62 35.85
C ALA A 2 22.92 -8.80 34.89
N PRO A 3 21.73 -9.40 34.96
CA PRO A 3 21.36 -10.49 34.05
C PRO A 3 21.41 -9.97 32.61
N GLU A 4 22.05 -10.73 31.72
CA GLU A 4 22.30 -10.39 30.30
C GLU A 4 21.01 -10.19 29.48
N ASP A 5 19.84 -10.42 30.09
CA ASP A 5 18.52 -10.44 29.46
C ASP A 5 17.65 -9.21 29.82
N ALA A 6 18.16 -8.29 30.65
CA ALA A 6 17.41 -7.12 31.13
C ALA A 6 16.94 -6.17 30.01
N TRP A 7 17.50 -6.28 28.80
CA TRP A 7 17.11 -5.50 27.62
C TRP A 7 15.84 -6.04 26.93
N LEU A 8 15.46 -7.31 27.17
CA LEU A 8 14.23 -7.91 26.62
C LEU A 8 12.97 -7.44 27.36
N THR A 9 13.08 -7.17 28.66
CA THR A 9 11.96 -6.76 29.53
C THR A 9 11.66 -5.26 29.50
N GLN A 10 12.48 -4.45 28.85
CA GLN A 10 12.31 -2.99 28.78
C GLN A 10 11.69 -2.47 27.46
N LYS A 11 11.43 -3.34 26.48
CA LYS A 11 10.82 -2.89 25.22
C LYS A 11 9.30 -2.79 25.38
N PRO A 12 8.68 -1.64 25.07
CA PRO A 12 7.23 -1.51 25.11
C PRO A 12 6.62 -2.43 24.05
N LEU A 13 5.74 -3.33 24.47
CA LEU A 13 4.95 -4.15 23.57
C LEU A 13 3.72 -3.39 23.08
N GLN A 14 3.33 -3.63 21.84
CA GLN A 14 2.10 -3.10 21.26
C GLN A 14 1.11 -4.24 21.06
N ARG A 15 -0.16 -3.98 21.38
CA ARG A 15 -1.27 -4.91 21.11
C ARG A 15 -2.06 -4.38 19.92
N LEU A 16 -2.28 -5.23 18.93
CA LEU A 16 -3.16 -4.95 17.81
C LEU A 16 -4.45 -5.75 18.01
N GLU A 17 -5.56 -5.04 18.22
CA GLU A 17 -6.87 -5.65 18.39
C GLU A 17 -7.53 -5.86 17.03
N LEU A 18 -7.61 -7.12 16.58
CA LEU A 18 -8.23 -7.45 15.29
C LEU A 18 -9.72 -7.11 15.24
N TRP A 19 -10.41 -7.11 16.39
CA TRP A 19 -11.80 -6.72 16.46
C TRP A 19 -12.00 -5.26 16.02
N THR A 20 -11.19 -4.35 16.56
CA THR A 20 -11.23 -2.93 16.18
C THR A 20 -10.88 -2.75 14.70
N LEU A 21 -9.88 -3.47 14.19
CA LEU A 21 -9.57 -3.44 12.75
C LEU A 21 -10.78 -3.86 11.89
N ARG A 22 -11.51 -4.91 12.29
CA ARG A 22 -12.70 -5.37 11.58
C ARG A 22 -13.82 -4.31 11.58
N GLU A 23 -13.98 -3.55 12.66
CA GLU A 23 -14.93 -2.43 12.70
C GLU A 23 -14.56 -1.34 11.67
N TYR A 24 -13.28 -0.99 11.57
CA TYR A 24 -12.80 -0.04 10.55
C TYR A 24 -12.99 -0.58 9.12
N LEU A 25 -12.67 -1.85 8.87
CA LEU A 25 -12.91 -2.48 7.56
C LEU A 25 -14.40 -2.49 7.22
N ARG A 26 -15.27 -2.75 8.20
CA ARG A 26 -16.72 -2.73 7.99
C ARG A 26 -17.19 -1.33 7.57
N ALA A 27 -16.69 -0.28 8.22
CA ALA A 27 -17.00 1.09 7.85
C ALA A 27 -16.47 1.45 6.44
N GLU A 28 -15.24 1.04 6.12
CA GLU A 28 -14.61 1.30 4.81
C GLU A 28 -15.40 0.70 3.64
N PHE A 29 -15.93 -0.52 3.81
CA PHE A 29 -16.63 -1.27 2.77
C PHE A 29 -18.16 -1.22 2.86
N GLN A 30 -18.73 -0.51 3.85
CA GLN A 30 -20.18 -0.43 4.06
C GLN A 30 -20.96 0.03 2.81
N CYS A 31 -20.35 0.88 1.98
CA CYS A 31 -20.98 1.35 0.74
C CYS A 31 -21.37 0.21 -0.22
N LEU A 32 -20.67 -0.93 -0.17
CA LEU A 32 -20.96 -2.10 -1.01
C LEU A 32 -22.30 -2.74 -0.70
N GLU A 33 -22.77 -2.69 0.54
CA GLU A 33 -24.05 -3.29 0.97
C GLU A 33 -25.23 -2.78 0.11
N SER A 34 -25.16 -1.52 -0.32
CA SER A 34 -26.18 -0.91 -1.20
C SER A 34 -25.86 -0.97 -2.69
N ALA A 35 -24.61 -1.23 -3.06
CA ALA A 35 -24.14 -1.13 -4.45
C ALA A 35 -24.12 -2.47 -5.18
N LEU A 36 -24.08 -3.59 -4.44
CA LEU A 36 -23.95 -4.92 -5.03
C LEU A 36 -25.29 -5.44 -5.59
N PRO A 37 -25.29 -6.07 -6.77
CA PRO A 37 -26.46 -6.76 -7.31
C PRO A 37 -26.64 -8.18 -6.73
N PHE A 38 -25.82 -8.57 -5.76
CA PHE A 38 -25.82 -9.85 -5.08
C PHE A 38 -25.71 -9.66 -3.55
N GLU A 39 -25.90 -10.74 -2.79
CA GLU A 39 -25.88 -10.68 -1.32
C GLU A 39 -24.54 -10.19 -0.79
N TYR A 40 -24.58 -9.12 0.00
CA TYR A 40 -23.40 -8.60 0.68
C TYR A 40 -23.08 -9.43 1.93
N ASP A 41 -21.93 -10.08 1.90
CA ASP A 41 -21.31 -10.75 3.04
C ASP A 41 -19.96 -10.08 3.39
N PHE A 42 -19.88 -9.57 4.62
CA PHE A 42 -18.68 -8.91 5.13
C PHE A 42 -17.49 -9.86 5.29
N GLU A 43 -17.70 -11.13 5.63
CA GLU A 43 -16.58 -12.07 5.78
C GLU A 43 -15.91 -12.34 4.43
N ARG A 44 -16.69 -12.38 3.34
CA ARG A 44 -16.15 -12.47 1.97
C ARG A 44 -15.33 -11.23 1.59
N VAL A 45 -15.76 -10.04 2.02
CA VAL A 45 -15.00 -8.80 1.82
C VAL A 45 -13.68 -8.84 2.58
N VAL A 46 -13.66 -9.42 3.79
CA VAL A 46 -12.42 -9.62 4.56
C VAL A 46 -11.48 -10.59 3.85
N ASP A 47 -11.98 -11.71 3.31
CA ASP A 47 -11.18 -12.64 2.51
C ASP A 47 -10.53 -11.93 1.30
N ASP A 48 -11.32 -11.14 0.57
CA ASP A 48 -10.84 -10.38 -0.58
C ASP A 48 -9.86 -9.26 -0.18
N PHE A 49 -10.05 -8.59 0.95
CA PHE A 49 -9.10 -7.62 1.51
C PHE A 49 -7.75 -8.27 1.79
N VAL A 50 -7.73 -9.47 2.39
CA VAL A 50 -6.49 -10.21 2.66
C VAL A 50 -5.81 -10.56 1.35
N PHE A 51 -6.58 -11.03 0.36
CA PHE A 51 -6.05 -11.32 -0.97
C PHE A 51 -5.48 -10.08 -1.68
N LEU A 52 -6.17 -8.94 -1.63
CA LEU A 52 -5.71 -7.68 -2.22
C LEU A 52 -4.39 -7.19 -1.61
N CYS A 53 -4.18 -7.41 -0.31
CA CYS A 53 -2.91 -7.09 0.36
C CYS A 53 -1.71 -7.79 -0.29
N PHE A 54 -1.91 -8.95 -0.95
CA PHE A 54 -0.82 -9.66 -1.62
C PHE A 54 -0.21 -8.87 -2.78
N PHE A 55 -0.96 -7.98 -3.45
CA PHE A 55 -0.45 -7.19 -4.58
C PHE A 55 0.43 -6.01 -4.15
N VAL A 56 0.21 -5.49 -2.94
CA VAL A 56 0.96 -4.35 -2.39
C VAL A 56 2.32 -4.79 -1.83
N GLY A 57 2.46 -6.07 -1.52
CA GLY A 57 3.70 -6.69 -1.10
C GLY A 57 3.44 -7.85 -0.16
N ASN A 58 4.06 -8.99 -0.44
CA ASN A 58 4.08 -10.13 0.46
C ASN A 58 5.46 -10.83 0.37
N ASP A 59 5.76 -11.72 1.30
CA ASP A 59 7.08 -12.37 1.38
C ASP A 59 7.36 -13.35 0.22
N PHE A 60 6.35 -13.67 -0.59
CA PHE A 60 6.43 -14.67 -1.66
C PHE A 60 6.43 -14.07 -3.07
N LEU A 61 5.84 -12.89 -3.24
CA LEU A 61 5.72 -12.20 -4.51
C LEU A 61 6.34 -10.80 -4.41
N PRO A 62 7.17 -10.39 -5.37
CA PRO A 62 7.55 -8.99 -5.48
C PRO A 62 6.29 -8.15 -5.67
N HIS A 63 6.20 -7.02 -4.96
CA HIS A 63 5.12 -6.06 -5.15
C HIS A 63 5.04 -5.62 -6.62
N LEU A 64 3.84 -5.31 -7.09
CA LEU A 64 3.70 -4.78 -8.45
C LEU A 64 4.47 -3.46 -8.54
N PRO A 65 5.30 -3.23 -9.58
CA PRO A 65 6.14 -2.04 -9.65
C PRO A 65 5.34 -0.73 -9.55
N SER A 66 4.09 -0.73 -9.99
CA SER A 66 3.15 0.40 -9.96
C SER A 66 2.43 0.58 -8.61
N LEU A 67 2.50 -0.39 -7.70
CA LEU A 67 1.87 -0.35 -6.38
C LEU A 67 2.94 -0.39 -5.28
N ASP A 68 3.28 0.78 -4.75
CA ASP A 68 4.08 0.88 -3.52
C ASP A 68 3.17 1.28 -2.36
N ILE A 69 3.23 0.54 -1.25
CA ILE A 69 2.46 0.84 -0.04
C ILE A 69 2.69 2.27 0.45
N ARG A 70 3.92 2.81 0.25
CA ARG A 70 4.30 4.16 0.64
C ARG A 70 3.61 5.24 -0.20
N ASP A 71 3.10 4.88 -1.37
CA ASP A 71 2.36 5.75 -2.28
C ASP A 71 0.83 5.62 -2.10
N GLY A 72 0.35 4.92 -1.05
CA GLY A 72 -1.08 4.71 -0.82
C GLY A 72 -1.71 3.65 -1.71
N ALA A 73 -0.93 2.67 -2.18
CA ALA A 73 -1.40 1.61 -3.06
C ALA A 73 -2.59 0.80 -2.50
N LEU A 74 -2.66 0.64 -1.18
CA LEU A 74 -3.75 -0.09 -0.54
C LEU A 74 -5.09 0.65 -0.67
N ASP A 75 -5.11 1.96 -0.42
CA ASP A 75 -6.30 2.81 -0.60
C ASP A 75 -6.75 2.82 -2.07
N PHE A 76 -5.78 2.87 -2.99
CA PHE A 76 -6.06 2.74 -4.42
C PHE A 76 -6.75 1.41 -4.74
N LEU A 77 -6.20 0.28 -4.27
CA LEU A 77 -6.80 -1.04 -4.48
C LEU A 77 -8.21 -1.15 -3.89
N PHE A 78 -8.47 -0.58 -2.71
CA PHE A 78 -9.82 -0.58 -2.15
C PHE A 78 -10.79 0.21 -3.01
N ASN A 79 -10.37 1.34 -3.56
CA ASN A 79 -11.20 2.12 -4.46
C ASN A 79 -11.46 1.40 -5.79
N VAL A 80 -10.45 0.71 -6.34
CA VAL A 80 -10.63 -0.14 -7.53
C VAL A 80 -11.60 -1.28 -7.22
N TYR A 81 -11.38 -2.00 -6.12
CA TYR A 81 -12.24 -3.09 -5.67
C TYR A 81 -13.69 -2.65 -5.49
N LYS A 82 -13.93 -1.56 -4.73
CA LYS A 82 -15.28 -1.02 -4.51
C LYS A 82 -15.99 -0.62 -5.81
N ARG A 83 -15.24 -0.12 -6.79
CA ARG A 83 -15.77 0.27 -8.10
C ARG A 83 -16.13 -0.94 -8.97
N CYS A 84 -15.29 -1.98 -8.96
CA CYS A 84 -15.41 -3.09 -9.90
C CYS A 84 -16.32 -4.21 -9.39
N LEU A 85 -16.35 -4.45 -8.07
CA LEU A 85 -17.09 -5.56 -7.47
C LEU A 85 -18.57 -5.64 -7.88
N PRO A 86 -19.34 -4.52 -7.95
CA PRO A 86 -20.73 -4.57 -8.44
C PRO A 86 -20.88 -5.14 -9.86
N GLY A 87 -19.88 -4.94 -10.73
CA GLY A 87 -19.89 -5.41 -12.12
C GLY A 87 -19.35 -6.82 -12.31
N MET A 88 -18.67 -7.39 -11.31
CA MET A 88 -18.06 -8.73 -11.38
C MET A 88 -19.07 -9.86 -11.17
N GLY A 89 -20.18 -9.59 -10.45
CA GLY A 89 -21.18 -10.62 -10.14
C GLY A 89 -20.77 -11.59 -9.04
N GLY A 90 -19.66 -11.32 -8.33
CA GLY A 90 -19.20 -12.07 -7.16
C GLY A 90 -17.85 -11.58 -6.64
N TYR A 91 -17.38 -12.20 -5.56
CA TYR A 91 -16.12 -11.88 -4.85
C TYR A 91 -14.87 -12.33 -5.61
N LEU A 92 -13.69 -11.80 -5.25
CA LEU A 92 -12.40 -12.18 -5.83
C LEU A 92 -11.98 -13.60 -5.41
N THR A 93 -12.35 -14.00 -4.20
CA THR A 93 -12.09 -15.33 -3.66
C THR A 93 -13.39 -16.11 -3.53
N ASN A 94 -13.28 -17.44 -3.48
CA ASN A 94 -14.34 -18.38 -3.12
C ASN A 94 -14.08 -18.97 -1.72
N PRO A 95 -15.10 -19.54 -1.05
CA PRO A 95 -14.91 -20.26 0.20
C PRO A 95 -13.84 -21.34 0.06
N GLY A 96 -12.91 -21.40 1.01
CA GLY A 96 -11.76 -22.31 0.95
C GLY A 96 -10.51 -21.72 0.29
N GLY A 97 -10.54 -20.45 -0.15
CA GLY A 97 -9.35 -19.71 -0.59
C GLY A 97 -9.03 -19.84 -2.07
N GLU A 98 -9.92 -20.44 -2.87
CA GLU A 98 -9.76 -20.47 -4.33
C GLU A 98 -9.96 -19.07 -4.92
N VAL A 99 -9.09 -18.66 -5.82
CA VAL A 99 -9.10 -17.32 -6.43
C VAL A 99 -9.84 -17.34 -7.76
N ASN A 100 -10.80 -16.42 -7.93
CA ASN A 100 -11.46 -16.20 -9.20
C ASN A 100 -10.60 -15.31 -10.11
N LEU A 101 -9.80 -15.96 -10.96
CA LEU A 101 -8.86 -15.27 -11.86
C LEU A 101 -9.54 -14.33 -12.84
N ALA A 102 -10.81 -14.54 -13.21
CA ALA A 102 -11.52 -13.62 -14.09
C ALA A 102 -11.82 -12.29 -13.41
N HIS A 103 -12.13 -12.31 -12.11
CA HIS A 103 -12.33 -11.08 -11.34
C HIS A 103 -10.98 -10.40 -11.05
N VAL A 104 -9.95 -11.18 -10.73
CA VAL A 104 -8.60 -10.64 -10.53
C VAL A 104 -8.08 -9.94 -11.79
N ASP A 105 -8.29 -10.53 -12.97
CA ASP A 105 -7.90 -9.90 -14.24
C ASP A 105 -8.57 -8.53 -14.43
N GLN A 106 -9.84 -8.37 -14.04
CA GLN A 106 -10.50 -7.06 -14.09
C GLN A 106 -9.85 -6.04 -13.16
N ILE A 107 -9.50 -6.42 -11.93
CA ILE A 107 -8.77 -5.54 -10.99
C ILE A 107 -7.41 -5.16 -11.59
N LEU A 108 -6.65 -6.14 -12.11
CA LEU A 108 -5.33 -5.91 -12.66
C LEU A 108 -5.34 -5.02 -13.91
N ARG A 109 -6.40 -5.04 -14.73
CA ARG A 109 -6.56 -4.09 -15.84
C ARG A 109 -6.69 -2.65 -15.36
N GLU A 110 -7.46 -2.42 -14.29
CA GLU A 110 -7.60 -1.09 -13.69
C GLU A 110 -6.30 -0.59 -13.04
N VAL A 111 -5.55 -1.49 -12.41
CA VAL A 111 -4.19 -1.20 -11.92
C VAL A 111 -3.26 -0.87 -13.11
N GLY A 112 -3.30 -1.69 -14.16
CA GLY A 112 -2.55 -1.52 -15.41
C GLY A 112 -2.76 -0.15 -16.06
N ALA A 113 -3.99 0.35 -16.04
CA ALA A 113 -4.35 1.64 -16.65
C ALA A 113 -3.68 2.86 -15.99
N ILE A 114 -3.24 2.75 -14.74
CA ILE A 114 -2.60 3.86 -14.02
C ILE A 114 -1.07 3.76 -13.96
N GLU A 115 -0.48 2.63 -14.39
CA GLU A 115 0.96 2.39 -14.24
C GLU A 115 1.81 3.45 -14.94
N ASP A 116 1.42 3.84 -16.16
CA ASP A 116 2.13 4.86 -16.93
C ASP A 116 2.20 6.22 -16.21
N GLU A 117 1.11 6.60 -15.55
CA GLU A 117 1.05 7.84 -14.77
C GLU A 117 1.91 7.74 -13.51
N VAL A 118 1.86 6.59 -12.82
CA VAL A 118 2.68 6.32 -11.64
C VAL A 118 4.17 6.37 -11.98
N PHE A 119 4.59 5.69 -13.06
CA PHE A 119 5.98 5.69 -13.50
C PHE A 119 6.46 7.09 -13.89
N ARG A 120 5.61 7.89 -14.55
CA ARG A 120 5.95 9.28 -14.91
C ARG A 120 6.17 10.14 -13.67
N ARG A 121 5.25 10.07 -12.69
CA ARG A 121 5.36 10.84 -11.43
C ARG A 121 6.60 10.48 -10.63
N ARG A 122 6.94 9.19 -10.54
CA ARG A 122 8.15 8.74 -9.84
C ARG A 122 9.41 9.30 -10.49
N LYS A 123 9.52 9.20 -11.81
CA LYS A 123 10.65 9.76 -12.56
C LYS A 123 10.78 11.28 -12.35
N GLU A 124 9.68 12.01 -12.29
CA GLU A 124 9.70 13.46 -11.99
C GLU A 124 10.09 13.76 -10.54
N ALA A 125 9.67 12.95 -9.58
CA ALA A 125 10.06 13.09 -8.18
C ALA A 125 11.56 12.84 -7.98
N GLU A 126 12.10 11.78 -8.59
CA GLU A 126 13.54 11.46 -8.58
C GLU A 126 14.37 12.62 -9.15
N ARG A 127 14.00 13.15 -10.33
CA ARG A 127 14.70 14.29 -10.96
C ARG A 127 14.68 15.53 -10.06
N ARG A 128 13.55 15.81 -9.39
CA ARG A 128 13.45 16.94 -8.44
C ARG A 128 14.32 16.72 -7.20
N GLU A 129 14.46 15.49 -6.73
CA GLU A 129 15.32 15.17 -5.60
C GLU A 129 16.81 15.27 -5.97
N GLU A 130 17.20 14.75 -7.13
CA GLU A 130 18.55 14.88 -7.68
C GLU A 130 18.95 16.36 -7.79
N HIS A 131 18.11 17.20 -8.41
CA HIS A 131 18.38 18.63 -8.52
C HIS A 131 18.51 19.32 -7.16
N ARG A 132 17.68 18.96 -6.17
CA ARG A 132 17.82 19.48 -4.79
C ARG A 132 19.15 19.06 -4.18
N ARG A 133 19.52 17.77 -4.26
CA ARG A 133 20.79 17.24 -3.73
C ARG A 133 22.00 17.91 -4.37
N GLU A 134 21.97 18.18 -5.67
CA GLU A 134 23.03 18.91 -6.38
C GLU A 134 23.16 20.35 -5.89
N GLN A 135 22.05 21.06 -5.71
CA GLN A 135 22.05 22.43 -5.19
C GLN A 135 22.65 22.52 -3.78
N TYR A 136 22.25 21.62 -2.87
CA TYR A 136 22.82 21.55 -1.54
C TYR A 136 24.34 21.31 -1.56
N LYS A 137 24.82 20.39 -2.42
CA LYS A 137 26.26 20.13 -2.57
C LYS A 137 27.03 21.34 -3.10
N ARG A 138 26.44 22.10 -4.04
CA ARG A 138 27.07 23.33 -4.59
C ARG A 138 27.19 24.42 -3.52
N GLN A 139 26.15 24.63 -2.71
CA GLN A 139 26.16 25.63 -1.63
C GLN A 139 27.17 25.30 -0.52
N GLN A 140 27.28 24.03 -0.12
CA GLN A 140 28.29 23.62 0.87
C GLN A 140 29.73 23.80 0.38
N LYS A 141 30.00 23.53 -0.91
CA LYS A 141 31.33 23.75 -1.49
C LYS A 141 31.70 25.24 -1.56
N GLN A 142 30.76 26.11 -1.93
CA GLN A 142 30.99 27.56 -1.95
C GLN A 142 31.19 28.14 -0.54
N GLY A 143 30.32 27.78 0.42
CA GLY A 143 30.47 28.26 1.81
C GLY A 143 31.73 27.73 2.52
N GLY A 144 32.24 26.56 2.13
CA GLY A 144 33.52 26.03 2.61
C GLY A 144 34.73 26.75 1.98
N ALA A 145 34.66 27.06 0.69
CA ALA A 145 35.72 27.81 -0.01
C ALA A 145 35.84 29.25 0.49
N ASP A 146 34.71 29.94 0.71
CA ASP A 146 34.70 31.32 1.22
C ASP A 146 35.22 31.39 2.66
N ARG A 147 34.96 30.37 3.50
CA ARG A 147 35.53 30.27 4.86
C ARG A 147 37.03 30.00 4.87
N MET A 148 37.56 29.23 3.93
CA MET A 148 39.01 29.02 3.79
C MET A 148 39.73 30.25 3.23
N ALA A 149 39.08 31.02 2.34
CA ALA A 149 39.65 32.25 1.79
C ALA A 149 39.68 33.42 2.78
N ALA A 150 38.88 33.36 3.85
CA ALA A 150 38.82 34.38 4.90
C ALA A 150 39.76 34.12 6.10
N MET A 151 40.58 33.06 6.04
CA MET A 151 41.64 32.71 7.00
C MET A 151 43.01 33.07 6.46
#